data_AF-A0A919DPP2-F1
#
_entry.id   AF-A0A919DPP2-F1
#
_cell.length_a   1.000
_cell.length_b   1.000
_cell.length_c   1.000
_cell.angle_alpha   90.00
_cell.angle_beta   90.00
_cell.angle_gamma   90.00
#
_symmetry.space_group_name_H-M   'P 1'
#
loop_
_entity.id
_entity.type
_entity.pdbx_description
1 polymer ?
#
loop_
_entity_poly.entity_id
_entity_poly.type
_entity_poly.pdbx_seq_one_letter_code
_entity_poly.pdbx_strand_id
1 'polypeptide(L)'
;MVPGKPISTHGMTQKLDRHGILVRTARNGALAALAADLPSPILADVTGMHRHTALRWVAYARRDWAEYLAVRAEEVTNSRSQRS
;
A
#
# COMPACT_ATOMS: atom_id res chain seq x y z
N MET A 1 -17.66 -11.02 25.72
CA MET A 1 -16.28 -10.51 25.79
C MET A 1 -15.84 -10.63 27.23
N VAL A 2 -14.81 -11.43 27.53
CA VAL A 2 -14.29 -11.55 28.90
C VAL A 2 -13.22 -10.47 29.08
N PRO A 3 -13.30 -9.62 30.11
CA PRO A 3 -12.27 -8.63 30.40
C PRO A 3 -10.88 -9.29 30.52
N GLY A 4 -9.85 -8.66 29.94
CA GLY A 4 -8.48 -9.17 29.96
C GLY A 4 -8.10 -10.14 28.84
N LYS A 5 -9.04 -10.58 27.98
CA LYS A 5 -8.70 -11.34 26.76
C LYS A 5 -8.70 -10.43 25.53
N PRO A 6 -7.66 -10.48 24.67
CA PRO A 6 -7.67 -9.80 23.38
C PRO A 6 -8.90 -10.19 22.56
N ILE A 7 -9.55 -9.21 21.94
CA ILE A 7 -10.66 -9.46 21.02
C ILE A 7 -10.12 -10.19 19.79
N SER A 8 -10.81 -11.25 19.35
CA SER A 8 -10.43 -11.94 18.12
C SER A 8 -10.63 -11.01 16.91
N THR A 9 -9.87 -11.23 15.83
CA THR A 9 -10.01 -10.48 14.58
C THR A 9 -11.45 -10.49 14.08
N HIS A 10 -12.11 -11.65 14.12
CA HIS A 10 -13.51 -11.78 13.71
C HIS A 10 -14.45 -10.95 14.60
N GLY A 11 -14.25 -10.96 15.91
CA GLY A 11 -15.03 -10.15 16.84
C GLY A 11 -14.81 -8.64 16.65
N MET A 12 -13.59 -8.24 16.31
CA MET A 12 -13.27 -6.85 15.97
C MET A 12 -13.96 -6.43 14.67
N THR A 13 -13.91 -7.27 13.63
CA THR A 13 -14.60 -7.02 12.35
C THR A 13 -16.10 -6.86 12.57
N GLN A 14 -16.76 -7.77 13.29
CA GLN A 14 -18.19 -7.63 13.59
C GLN A 14 -18.52 -6.33 14.36
N LYS A 15 -17.63 -5.92 15.27
CA LYS A 15 -17.83 -4.67 16.01
C LYS A 15 -17.72 -3.45 15.09
N LEU A 16 -16.75 -3.45 14.18
CA LEU A 16 -16.59 -2.39 13.17
C LEU A 16 -17.77 -2.36 12.18
N ASP A 17 -18.22 -3.52 11.72
CA ASP A 17 -19.37 -3.64 10.81
C ASP A 17 -20.65 -3.10 11.47
N ARG A 18 -20.85 -3.32 12.77
CA ARG A 18 -21.99 -2.73 13.53
C ARG A 18 -21.99 -1.21 13.51
N HIS A 19 -20.83 -0.58 13.36
CA HIS A 19 -20.68 0.87 13.23
C HIS A 19 -20.62 1.33 11.75
N GLY A 20 -20.96 0.46 10.80
CA GLY A 20 -20.95 0.78 9.37
C GLY A 20 -19.56 0.78 8.73
N ILE A 21 -18.52 0.36 9.47
CA ILE A 21 -17.15 0.31 8.96
C ILE A 21 -16.89 -1.08 8.38
N LEU A 22 -17.18 -1.22 7.09
CA LEU A 22 -16.91 -2.44 6.34
C LEU A 22 -15.39 -2.58 6.13
N VAL A 23 -14.74 -3.33 7.02
CA VAL A 23 -13.26 -3.41 7.12
C VAL A 23 -12.58 -3.67 5.78
N ARG A 24 -13.11 -4.63 5.01
CA ARG A 24 -12.52 -5.01 3.71
C ARG A 24 -12.66 -3.89 2.68
N THR A 25 -13.82 -3.26 2.61
CA THR A 25 -14.11 -2.14 1.70
C THR A 25 -13.25 -0.94 2.05
N ALA A 26 -13.20 -0.56 3.33
CA ALA A 26 -12.38 0.53 3.82
C ALA A 26 -10.89 0.31 3.52
N ARG A 27 -10.37 -0.90 3.78
CA ARG A 27 -8.98 -1.26 3.45
C ARG A 27 -8.71 -1.16 1.96
N ASN A 28 -9.59 -1.68 1.11
CA ASN A 28 -9.42 -1.65 -0.34
C ASN A 28 -9.45 -0.20 -0.88
N GLY A 29 -10.35 0.63 -0.37
CA GLY A 29 -10.40 2.06 -0.73
C GLY A 29 -9.13 2.80 -0.34
N ALA A 30 -8.64 2.58 0.87
CA ALA A 30 -7.36 3.15 1.33
C ALA A 30 -6.18 2.68 0.46
N LEU A 31 -6.14 1.39 0.10
CA LEU A 31 -5.10 0.86 -0.80
C LEU A 31 -5.18 1.45 -2.21
N ALA A 32 -6.39 1.64 -2.74
CA ALA A 32 -6.58 2.28 -4.05
C ALA A 32 -6.13 3.74 -4.03
N ALA A 33 -6.45 4.49 -2.97
CA ALA A 33 -6.00 5.87 -2.79
C ALA A 33 -4.46 5.95 -2.70
N LEU A 34 -3.85 5.14 -1.82
CA LEU A 34 -2.39 5.08 -1.71
C LEU A 34 -1.72 4.68 -3.03
N ALA A 35 -2.30 3.74 -3.78
CA ALA A 35 -1.76 3.31 -5.07
C ALA A 35 -1.92 4.37 -6.18
N ALA A 36 -2.83 5.32 -6.02
CA ALA A 36 -2.96 6.48 -6.90
C ALA A 36 -1.88 7.54 -6.62
N ASP A 37 -1.33 7.56 -5.40
CA ASP A 37 -0.35 8.56 -4.94
C ASP A 37 1.08 8.02 -4.79
N LEU A 38 1.27 6.70 -4.78
CA LEU A 38 2.57 6.06 -4.57
C LEU A 38 2.95 5.09 -5.69
N PRO A 39 4.21 5.14 -6.18
CA PRO A 39 4.79 4.10 -7.02
C PRO A 39 4.80 2.72 -6.33
N SER A 40 4.73 1.66 -7.13
CA SER A 40 4.62 0.28 -6.62
C SER A 40 5.73 -0.14 -5.64
N PRO A 41 7.01 0.24 -5.82
CA PRO A 41 8.06 -0.13 -4.85
C PRO A 41 7.80 0.50 -3.48
N ILE A 42 7.47 1.79 -3.44
CA ILE A 42 7.18 2.53 -2.21
C ILE A 42 5.92 1.96 -1.54
N LEU A 43 4.89 1.66 -2.32
CA LEU A 43 3.68 1.03 -1.81
C LEU A 43 3.98 -0.34 -1.16
N ALA A 44 4.84 -1.16 -1.77
CA ALA A 44 5.24 -2.44 -1.22
C ALA A 44 5.99 -2.28 0.11
N ASP A 45 6.94 -1.34 0.18
CA ASP A 45 7.77 -1.12 1.36
C ASP A 45 6.94 -0.57 2.53
N VAL A 46 6.06 0.40 2.30
CA VAL A 46 5.24 1.02 3.35
C VAL A 46 4.18 0.06 3.89
N THR A 47 3.62 -0.80 3.05
CA THR A 47 2.53 -1.72 3.45
C THR A 47 3.02 -3.12 3.80
N GLY A 48 4.30 -3.42 3.58
CA GLY A 48 4.89 -4.75 3.75
C GLY A 48 4.35 -5.81 2.79
N MET A 49 3.66 -5.42 1.70
CA MET A 49 3.06 -6.37 0.77
C MET A 49 4.04 -6.84 -0.30
N HIS A 50 3.77 -8.02 -0.88
CA HIS A 50 4.58 -8.54 -1.98
C HIS A 50 4.58 -7.60 -3.19
N ARG A 51 5.73 -7.41 -3.85
CA ARG A 51 5.91 -6.48 -4.99
C ARG A 51 4.87 -6.64 -6.09
N HIS A 52 4.56 -7.88 -6.51
CA HIS A 52 3.51 -8.13 -7.52
C HIS A 52 2.10 -7.71 -7.07
N THR A 53 1.82 -7.73 -5.76
CA THR A 53 0.54 -7.27 -5.23
C THR A 53 0.46 -5.75 -5.29
N ALA A 54 1.54 -5.05 -4.92
CA ALA A 54 1.62 -3.61 -5.06
C ALA A 54 1.49 -3.17 -6.53
N LEU A 55 2.14 -3.88 -7.47
CA LEU A 55 2.01 -3.62 -8.90
C LEU A 55 0.56 -3.72 -9.37
N ARG A 56 -0.17 -4.74 -8.90
CA ARG A 56 -1.59 -4.92 -9.24
C ARG A 56 -2.45 -3.77 -8.73
N TRP A 57 -2.19 -3.26 -7.52
CA TRP A 57 -2.93 -2.13 -6.96
C TRP A 57 -2.65 -0.82 -7.71
N VAL A 58 -1.40 -0.55 -8.07
CA VAL A 58 -1.04 0.62 -8.89
C VAL A 58 -1.68 0.54 -10.28
N ALA A 59 -1.64 -0.64 -10.91
CA ALA A 59 -2.33 -0.87 -12.18
C ALA A 59 -3.86 -0.73 -12.06
N TYR A 60 -4.44 -1.17 -10.95
CA TYR A 60 -5.87 -1.03 -10.66
C TYR A 60 -6.26 0.45 -10.48
N ALA A 61 -5.41 1.24 -9.83
CA ALA A 61 -5.59 2.70 -9.71
C ALA A 61 -5.35 3.45 -11.04
N ARG A 62 -4.90 2.75 -12.10
CA ARG A 62 -4.66 3.28 -13.46
C ARG A 62 -3.72 4.49 -13.49
N ARG A 63 -2.80 4.60 -12.54
CA ARG A 63 -1.85 5.71 -12.48
C ARG A 63 -0.57 5.40 -13.25
N ASP A 64 -0.13 6.34 -14.08
CA ASP A 64 1.19 6.31 -14.70
C ASP A 64 2.23 6.95 -13.77
N TRP A 65 3.36 6.27 -13.58
CA TRP A 65 4.48 6.67 -12.73
C TRP A 65 5.78 6.84 -13.52
N ALA A 66 5.68 7.10 -14.84
CA ALA A 66 6.83 7.33 -15.71
C ALA A 66 7.81 8.40 -15.16
N GLU A 67 7.28 9.47 -14.56
CA GLU A 67 8.09 10.53 -13.95
C GLU A 67 8.94 10.01 -12.78
N TYR A 68 8.35 9.23 -11.86
CA TYR A 68 9.09 8.59 -10.77
C TYR A 68 10.21 7.69 -11.30
N LEU A 69 9.94 6.93 -12.36
CA LEU A 69 10.95 6.07 -12.99
C LEU A 69 12.09 6.86 -13.63
N ALA A 70 11.77 8.01 -14.25
CA ALA A 70 12.78 8.90 -14.84
C ALA A 70 13.73 9.45 -13.76
N VAL A 71 13.17 10.05 -12.70
CA VAL A 71 13.96 10.57 -11.56
C VAL A 71 14.80 9.46 -10.93
N ARG A 72 14.22 8.28 -10.73
CA ARG A 72 14.93 7.13 -10.16
C ARG A 72 16.07 6.65 -11.05
N ALA A 73 15.91 6.68 -12.37
CA ALA A 73 16.97 6.32 -13.30
C ALA A 73 18.12 7.32 -13.25
N GLU A 74 17.82 8.63 -13.18
CA GLU A 74 18.82 9.69 -13.03
C GLU A 74 19.66 9.51 -11.76
N GLU A 75 19.02 9.27 -10.61
CA GLU A 75 19.72 8.98 -9.35
C GLU A 75 20.69 7.78 -9.46
N VAL A 76 20.25 6.71 -10.14
CA VAL A 76 21.05 5.50 -10.34
C VAL A 76 22.25 5.79 -11.26
N THR A 77 22.10 6.66 -12.26
CA THR A 77 23.24 7.07 -13.10
C THR A 77 24.24 7.95 -12.35
N ASN A 78 23.76 8.92 -11.56
CA ASN A 78 24.61 9.83 -10.81
C ASN A 78 25.43 9.10 -9.72
N SER A 79 24.80 8.15 -9.01
CA SER A 79 25.49 7.33 -8.00
C SER A 79 26.58 6.42 -8.57
N ARG A 80 26.48 6.00 -9.83
CA ARG A 80 27.55 5.27 -10.52
C ARG A 80 28.73 6.18 -10.88
N SER A 81 28.45 7.41 -11.32
CA SER A 81 29.50 8.37 -11.70
C SER A 81 30.36 8.84 -10.53
N GLN A 82 29.83 8.84 -9.29
CA GLN A 82 30.58 9.21 -8.09
C GLN A 82 31.48 8.09 -7.53
N ARG A 83 31.34 6.87 -8.06
CA ARG A 83 32.07 5.68 -7.58
C ARG A 83 33.26 5.31 -8.47
N SER A 84 33.43 6.03 -9.58
CA SER A 84 34.60 5.98 -10.49
C SER A 84 35.43 7.23 -10.30
#